data_AF-A0A726YJW6-F1
#
_entry.id   AF-A0A726YJW6-F1
#
_cell.length_a   1.000
_cell.length_b   1.000
_cell.length_c   1.000
_cell.angle_alpha   90.00
_cell.angle_beta   90.00
_cell.angle_gamma   90.00
#
_symmetry.space_group_name_H-M   'P 1'
#
loop_
_entity.id
_entity.type
_entity.pdbx_description
1 polymer ?
#
loop_
_entity_poly.entity_id
_entity_poly.type
_entity_poly.pdbx_seq_one_letter_code
_entity_poly.pdbx_strand_id
1 'polypeptide(L)'
;MDKPDDNTTETITFTGTLTHTGKQYLANAIAGKDQLVLSQMGVGDGGGMSVEPDEAQTTLVRECYRTQINRLYVDSRNSNIAVAELLVPVDVGGFWIREVGLYSEDGTLVAVTNAAESYKPLPAEGTSRSQVIRMPLKLSDTALVTLEVSNNITLVTTEEMTQEINKGISDHEKTRNHPDATLEEKGFVQLSSATDSDNETMAATPKAVKTAMDNANARMEKDQNGADIPDKPKFIETIGLKDTVDRASHVNAGDGNIYGTAWGGWLSDYIRRNTPNMPDLSPYATVSWVNRYFADKSTASRSGNGWFKDASTGLMIQWGTTGGGTGTSNVSLPVPFPNANLWVLGWVAGALGYGDDDWSNSAGIVDRWTIRVTVDHGWGTAWIAIGY
;
A
#
# COMPACT_ATOMS: atom_id res chain seq x y z
N MET A 1 -3.08 52.21 4.71
CA MET A 1 -3.08 53.63 4.27
C MET A 1 -3.35 53.56 2.78
N ASP A 2 -4.61 53.28 2.44
CA ASP A 2 -5.04 53.15 1.05
C ASP A 2 -5.12 54.55 0.45
N LYS A 3 -4.43 54.73 -0.69
CA LYS A 3 -4.69 55.86 -1.57
C LYS A 3 -6.06 55.62 -2.21
N PRO A 4 -6.99 56.58 -2.15
CA PRO A 4 -8.17 56.49 -3.00
C PRO A 4 -7.72 56.74 -4.45
N ASP A 5 -8.01 55.79 -5.32
CA ASP A 5 -7.89 55.94 -6.77
C ASP A 5 -8.86 57.04 -7.23
N ASP A 6 -8.38 58.29 -7.26
CA ASP A 6 -9.05 59.42 -7.89
C ASP A 6 -8.86 59.35 -9.42
N ASN A 7 -9.48 58.36 -10.05
CA ASN A 7 -9.78 58.41 -11.47
C ASN A 7 -11.30 58.30 -11.64
N THR A 8 -12.00 59.21 -10.96
CA THR A 8 -13.45 59.35 -11.01
C THR A 8 -13.86 59.69 -12.44
N THR A 9 -14.20 58.64 -13.21
CA THR A 9 -14.84 58.81 -14.51
C THR A 9 -16.24 59.35 -14.26
N GLU A 10 -16.36 60.68 -14.21
CA GLU A 10 -17.65 61.36 -14.09
C GLU A 10 -18.55 60.94 -15.25
N THR A 11 -19.57 60.17 -14.91
CA THR A 11 -20.56 59.67 -15.85
C THR A 11 -21.73 60.65 -15.86
N ILE A 12 -22.00 61.26 -17.02
CA ILE A 12 -23.13 62.19 -17.18
C ILE A 12 -24.15 61.58 -18.16
N THR A 13 -25.44 61.64 -17.79
CA THR A 13 -26.53 60.94 -18.48
C THR A 13 -27.59 61.95 -18.97
N PHE A 14 -28.02 61.85 -20.24
CA PHE A 14 -28.93 62.83 -20.89
C PHE A 14 -30.02 62.18 -21.78
N THR A 15 -31.28 62.60 -21.68
CA THR A 15 -32.39 61.98 -22.45
C THR A 15 -32.54 62.60 -23.84
N GLY A 16 -32.38 61.80 -24.90
CA GLY A 16 -32.42 62.24 -26.30
C GLY A 16 -33.81 62.45 -26.92
N THR A 17 -33.89 63.46 -27.79
CA THR A 17 -35.01 63.77 -28.69
C THR A 17 -34.68 63.31 -30.12
N LEU A 18 -35.62 62.66 -30.80
CA LEU A 18 -35.43 62.21 -32.19
C LEU A 18 -35.65 63.36 -33.18
N THR A 19 -34.76 63.50 -34.16
CA THR A 19 -34.94 64.45 -35.28
C THR A 19 -36.02 63.95 -36.24
N HIS A 20 -36.55 64.81 -37.12
CA HIS A 20 -37.53 64.42 -38.13
C HIS A 20 -36.99 63.30 -39.01
N THR A 21 -35.72 63.41 -39.39
CA THR A 21 -34.99 62.38 -40.14
C THR A 21 -34.83 61.11 -39.29
N GLY A 22 -34.45 61.22 -38.02
CA GLY A 22 -34.34 60.07 -37.13
C GLY A 22 -35.66 59.31 -36.94
N LYS A 23 -36.79 60.03 -36.86
CA LYS A 23 -38.13 59.43 -36.85
C LYS A 23 -38.44 58.69 -38.16
N GLN A 24 -38.01 59.21 -39.30
CA GLN A 24 -38.17 58.53 -40.59
C GLN A 24 -37.32 57.25 -40.68
N TYR A 25 -36.06 57.29 -40.25
CA TYR A 25 -35.21 56.09 -40.22
C TYR A 25 -35.80 55.03 -39.27
N LEU A 26 -36.29 55.46 -38.10
CA LEU A 26 -36.95 54.55 -37.17
C LEU A 26 -38.23 53.97 -37.77
N ALA A 27 -39.04 54.76 -38.47
CA ALA A 27 -40.25 54.29 -39.14
C ALA A 27 -39.94 53.31 -40.29
N ASN A 28 -38.86 53.53 -41.05
CA ASN A 28 -38.40 52.61 -42.09
C ASN A 28 -37.89 51.28 -41.52
N ALA A 29 -37.21 51.31 -40.38
CA ALA A 29 -36.79 50.12 -39.66
C ALA A 29 -37.98 49.31 -39.14
N ILE A 30 -38.98 49.97 -38.56
CA ILE A 30 -40.23 49.32 -38.12
C ILE A 30 -41.03 48.78 -39.32
N ALA A 31 -40.95 49.42 -40.49
CA ALA A 31 -41.58 48.92 -41.71
C ALA A 31 -40.82 47.73 -42.35
N GLY A 32 -39.70 47.29 -41.77
CA GLY A 32 -38.87 46.20 -42.29
C GLY A 32 -38.17 46.54 -43.61
N LYS A 33 -37.98 47.84 -43.91
CA LYS A 33 -37.39 48.30 -45.17
C LYS A 33 -35.88 48.46 -45.09
N ASP A 34 -35.36 49.06 -44.01
CA ASP A 34 -33.93 49.31 -43.78
C ASP A 34 -33.60 49.24 -42.28
N GLN A 35 -32.43 48.73 -41.90
CA GLN A 35 -32.02 48.67 -40.49
C GLN A 35 -31.46 50.03 -40.03
N LEU A 36 -31.91 50.53 -38.87
CA LEU A 36 -31.32 51.71 -38.25
C LEU A 36 -29.99 51.33 -37.56
N VAL A 37 -28.88 51.71 -38.18
CA VAL A 37 -27.52 51.51 -37.64
C VAL A 37 -27.00 52.84 -37.08
N LEU A 38 -26.84 52.91 -35.76
CA LEU A 38 -26.18 54.04 -35.10
C LEU A 38 -24.68 53.73 -35.04
N SER A 39 -23.86 54.58 -35.67
CA SER A 39 -22.42 54.32 -35.83
C SER A 39 -21.53 55.31 -35.08
N GLN A 40 -21.99 56.56 -34.97
CA GLN A 40 -21.20 57.69 -34.50
C GLN A 40 -21.96 58.48 -33.44
N MET A 41 -21.21 59.08 -32.51
CA MET A 41 -21.73 59.99 -31.51
C MET A 41 -20.84 61.22 -31.45
N GLY A 42 -21.46 62.39 -31.38
CA GLY A 42 -20.77 63.67 -31.37
C GLY A 42 -21.20 64.54 -30.20
N VAL A 43 -20.30 65.42 -29.77
CA VAL A 43 -20.55 66.43 -28.74
C VAL A 43 -20.22 67.81 -29.28
N GLY A 44 -21.00 68.80 -28.88
CA GLY A 44 -20.85 70.20 -29.24
C GLY A 44 -20.99 71.12 -28.03
N ASP A 45 -20.59 72.38 -28.22
CA ASP A 45 -20.66 73.41 -27.18
C ASP A 45 -21.84 74.38 -27.37
N GLY A 46 -22.69 74.14 -28.36
CA GLY A 46 -23.87 74.96 -28.64
C GLY A 46 -23.56 76.37 -29.16
N GLY A 47 -22.36 76.61 -29.69
CA GLY A 47 -21.95 77.94 -30.16
C GLY A 47 -21.72 78.94 -29.03
N GLY A 48 -21.41 78.46 -27.82
CA GLY A 48 -21.19 79.29 -26.64
C GLY A 48 -22.41 79.46 -25.72
N MET A 49 -23.59 78.95 -26.11
CA MET A 49 -24.82 79.02 -25.33
C MET A 49 -25.48 77.63 -25.16
N SER A 50 -26.35 77.49 -24.16
CA SER A 50 -27.20 76.29 -24.03
C SER A 50 -28.16 76.18 -25.20
N VAL A 51 -28.28 74.98 -25.78
CA VAL A 51 -29.14 74.69 -26.93
C VAL A 51 -30.30 73.83 -26.48
N GLU A 52 -31.53 74.25 -26.79
CA GLU A 52 -32.70 73.40 -26.63
C GLU A 52 -32.81 72.46 -27.84
N PRO A 53 -32.98 71.14 -27.64
CA PRO A 53 -33.09 70.18 -28.74
C PRO A 53 -34.31 70.44 -29.60
N ASP A 54 -34.13 70.50 -30.92
CA ASP A 54 -35.20 70.68 -31.90
C ASP A 54 -35.24 69.49 -32.87
N GLU A 55 -36.45 68.97 -33.12
CA GLU A 55 -36.68 67.88 -34.05
C GLU A 55 -36.28 68.23 -35.49
N ALA A 56 -36.27 69.53 -35.85
CA ALA A 56 -35.84 69.97 -37.17
C ALA A 56 -34.31 70.00 -37.36
N GLN A 57 -33.52 69.73 -36.31
CA GLN A 57 -32.05 69.74 -36.41
C GLN A 57 -31.53 68.66 -37.36
N THR A 58 -30.67 69.09 -38.28
CA THR A 58 -29.93 68.18 -39.18
C THR A 58 -28.46 68.04 -38.77
N THR A 59 -27.95 68.96 -37.95
CA THR A 59 -26.60 68.98 -37.40
C THR A 59 -26.63 69.56 -35.98
N LEU A 60 -25.58 69.30 -35.18
CA LEU A 60 -25.31 70.06 -33.97
C LEU A 60 -25.03 71.53 -34.31
N VAL A 61 -25.32 72.44 -33.38
CA VAL A 61 -25.14 73.90 -33.56
C VAL A 61 -23.65 74.23 -33.73
N ARG A 62 -22.78 73.64 -32.91
CA ARG A 62 -21.33 73.66 -33.09
C ARG A 62 -20.71 72.37 -32.57
N GLU A 63 -20.48 71.43 -33.49
CA GLU A 63 -19.78 70.18 -33.18
C GLU A 63 -18.31 70.43 -32.84
N CYS A 64 -17.87 69.87 -31.71
CA CYS A 64 -16.50 69.95 -31.23
C CYS A 64 -15.74 68.62 -31.41
N TYR A 65 -16.44 67.50 -31.28
CA TYR A 65 -15.83 66.17 -31.40
C TYR A 65 -16.86 65.14 -31.86
N ARG A 66 -16.46 64.25 -32.76
CA ARG A 66 -17.25 63.10 -33.22
C ARG A 66 -16.34 61.91 -33.43
N THR A 67 -16.77 60.75 -32.98
CA THR A 67 -16.10 59.47 -33.28
C THR A 67 -17.11 58.33 -33.31
N GLN A 68 -16.65 57.11 -33.56
CA GLN A 68 -17.46 55.90 -33.44
C GLN A 68 -18.00 55.75 -32.02
N ILE A 69 -19.21 55.21 -31.90
CA ILE A 69 -19.82 54.90 -30.61
C ILE A 69 -18.93 53.87 -29.88
N ASN A 70 -18.57 54.16 -28.63
CA ASN A 70 -17.75 53.26 -27.81
C ASN A 70 -18.55 52.05 -27.34
N ARG A 71 -19.83 52.26 -27.00
CA ARG A 71 -20.76 51.19 -26.60
C ARG A 71 -22.21 51.60 -26.88
N LEU A 72 -23.02 50.65 -27.33
CA LEU A 72 -24.48 50.81 -27.47
C LEU A 72 -25.16 49.58 -26.88
N TYR A 73 -26.08 49.77 -25.93
CA TYR A 73 -26.80 48.68 -25.27
C TYR A 73 -28.20 49.11 -24.84
N VAL A 74 -29.07 48.14 -24.58
CA VAL A 74 -30.40 48.37 -24.00
C VAL A 74 -30.29 48.35 -22.47
N ASP A 75 -30.88 49.32 -21.77
CA ASP A 75 -30.87 49.37 -20.30
C ASP A 75 -31.55 48.12 -19.73
N SER A 76 -30.87 47.41 -18.83
CA SER A 76 -31.35 46.15 -18.23
C SER A 76 -32.59 46.31 -17.36
N ARG A 77 -32.88 47.53 -16.88
CA ARG A 77 -34.08 47.86 -16.08
C ARG A 77 -35.22 48.37 -16.94
N ASN A 78 -34.95 48.79 -18.17
CA ASN A 78 -35.96 49.31 -19.09
C ASN A 78 -35.59 49.01 -20.55
N SER A 79 -36.26 48.00 -21.12
CA SER A 79 -36.08 47.59 -22.52
C SER A 79 -36.45 48.66 -23.56
N ASN A 80 -37.05 49.78 -23.14
CA ASN A 80 -37.44 50.90 -24.00
C ASN A 80 -36.38 52.00 -24.04
N ILE A 81 -35.22 51.82 -23.40
CA ILE A 81 -34.13 52.80 -23.38
C ILE A 81 -32.88 52.14 -23.99
N ALA A 82 -32.42 52.68 -25.12
CA ALA A 82 -31.10 52.37 -25.67
C ALA A 82 -30.11 53.43 -25.19
N VAL A 83 -28.96 53.03 -24.67
CA VAL A 83 -27.92 53.94 -24.18
C VAL A 83 -26.72 53.87 -25.11
N ALA A 84 -26.38 55.00 -25.72
CA ALA A 84 -25.14 55.17 -26.48
C ALA A 84 -24.08 55.85 -25.61
N GLU A 85 -22.86 55.33 -25.65
CA GLU A 85 -21.71 55.86 -24.92
C GLU A 85 -20.63 56.36 -25.88
N LEU A 86 -20.19 57.59 -25.65
CA LEU A 86 -19.04 58.20 -26.31
C LEU A 86 -17.91 58.35 -25.31
N LEU A 87 -16.74 57.86 -25.68
CA LEU A 87 -15.51 58.18 -24.96
C LEU A 87 -14.91 59.44 -25.58
N VAL A 88 -14.71 60.48 -24.78
CA VAL A 88 -13.88 61.63 -25.12
C VAL A 88 -12.51 61.42 -24.47
N PRO A 89 -11.47 61.11 -25.26
CA PRO A 89 -10.13 60.84 -24.74
C PRO A 89 -9.50 62.03 -24.01
N VAL A 90 -8.39 61.78 -23.31
CA VAL A 90 -7.67 62.82 -22.56
C VAL A 90 -7.13 63.94 -23.44
N ASP A 91 -6.71 63.65 -24.67
CA ASP A 91 -6.08 64.57 -25.63
C ASP A 91 -7.08 65.42 -26.43
N VAL A 92 -8.39 65.18 -26.24
CA VAL A 92 -9.48 65.94 -26.86
C VAL A 92 -10.22 66.74 -25.78
N GLY A 93 -10.31 68.06 -25.94
CA GLY A 93 -10.97 68.95 -24.97
C GLY A 93 -10.86 70.42 -25.35
N GLY A 94 -10.96 71.31 -24.35
CA GLY A 94 -10.90 72.76 -24.52
C GLY A 94 -12.26 73.38 -24.87
N PHE A 95 -13.34 72.67 -24.58
CA PHE A 95 -14.70 73.07 -24.92
C PHE A 95 -15.70 72.68 -23.83
N TRP A 96 -16.79 73.42 -23.77
CA TRP A 96 -17.97 73.06 -22.98
C TRP A 96 -18.77 72.03 -23.75
N ILE A 97 -19.30 71.03 -23.05
CA ILE A 97 -20.25 70.07 -23.61
C ILE A 97 -21.64 70.57 -23.26
N ARG A 98 -22.45 70.83 -24.29
CA ARG A 98 -23.81 71.38 -24.17
C ARG A 98 -24.82 70.70 -25.07
N GLU A 99 -24.36 70.03 -26.11
CA GLU A 99 -25.22 69.26 -27.01
C GLU A 99 -24.54 67.93 -27.35
N VAL A 100 -25.34 66.90 -27.53
CA VAL A 100 -24.87 65.57 -27.90
C VAL A 100 -25.77 65.04 -29.01
N GLY A 101 -25.15 64.50 -30.05
CA GLY A 101 -25.82 63.99 -31.25
C GLY A 101 -25.48 62.53 -31.50
N LEU A 102 -26.49 61.75 -31.89
CA LEU A 102 -26.33 60.39 -32.41
C LEU A 102 -26.49 60.38 -33.91
N TYR A 103 -25.59 59.68 -34.59
CA TYR A 103 -25.48 59.67 -36.02
C TYR A 103 -25.57 58.24 -36.60
N SER A 104 -26.19 58.16 -37.76
CA SER A 104 -26.24 56.96 -38.61
C SER A 104 -24.89 56.69 -39.27
N GLU A 105 -24.68 55.50 -39.88
CA GLU A 105 -23.49 55.17 -40.69
C GLU A 105 -23.22 56.17 -41.82
N ASP A 106 -24.27 56.72 -42.42
CA ASP A 106 -24.17 57.75 -43.46
C ASP A 106 -23.89 59.17 -42.93
N GLY A 107 -23.72 59.33 -41.61
CA GLY A 107 -23.44 60.62 -40.97
C GLY A 107 -24.68 61.48 -40.72
N THR A 108 -25.89 60.98 -40.96
CA THR A 108 -27.16 61.68 -40.69
C THR A 108 -27.44 61.79 -39.19
N LEU A 109 -27.84 62.97 -38.69
CA LEU A 109 -28.22 63.17 -37.29
C LEU A 109 -29.59 62.53 -36.99
N VAL A 110 -29.59 61.48 -36.17
CA VAL A 110 -30.76 60.68 -35.81
C VAL A 110 -31.42 61.19 -34.53
N ALA A 111 -30.62 61.55 -33.53
CA ALA A 111 -31.12 62.06 -32.26
C ALA A 111 -30.21 63.14 -31.71
N VAL A 112 -30.78 64.07 -30.95
CA VAL A 112 -30.07 65.16 -30.29
C VAL A 112 -30.58 65.33 -28.86
N THR A 113 -29.68 65.67 -27.95
CA THR A 113 -30.01 66.04 -26.57
C THR A 113 -29.23 67.28 -26.17
N ASN A 114 -29.79 68.05 -25.25
CA ASN A 114 -29.01 69.00 -24.50
C ASN A 114 -28.20 68.24 -23.45
N ALA A 115 -27.04 68.80 -23.12
CA ALA A 115 -26.20 68.35 -22.03
C ALA A 115 -26.12 69.47 -20.99
N ALA A 116 -26.16 69.09 -19.71
CA ALA A 116 -25.81 69.97 -18.61
C ALA A 116 -24.39 70.49 -18.84
N GLU A 117 -24.18 71.80 -18.65
CA GLU A 117 -22.91 72.45 -18.94
C GLU A 117 -21.77 71.78 -18.16
N SER A 118 -20.89 71.09 -18.90
CA SER A 118 -19.71 70.43 -18.35
C SER A 118 -18.48 70.79 -19.17
N TYR A 119 -17.42 71.25 -18.51
CA TYR A 119 -16.17 71.58 -19.19
C TYR A 119 -15.28 70.34 -19.33
N LYS A 120 -14.85 70.04 -20.56
CA LYS A 120 -13.84 69.02 -20.85
C LYS A 120 -12.49 69.70 -21.08
N PRO A 121 -11.57 69.68 -20.10
CA PRO A 121 -10.29 70.35 -20.26
C PRO A 121 -9.34 69.61 -21.21
N LEU A 122 -8.39 70.36 -21.78
CA LEU A 122 -7.22 69.81 -22.48
C LEU A 122 -6.09 69.53 -21.48
N PRO A 123 -5.19 68.56 -21.76
CA PRO A 123 -4.03 68.30 -20.91
C PRO A 123 -3.13 69.53 -20.72
N ALA A 124 -3.08 70.43 -21.72
CA ALA A 124 -2.35 71.69 -21.65
C ALA A 124 -2.89 72.68 -20.60
N GLU A 125 -4.12 72.48 -20.12
CA GLU A 125 -4.79 73.33 -19.13
C GLU A 125 -4.55 72.85 -17.68
N GLY A 126 -3.66 71.87 -17.49
CA GLY A 126 -3.22 71.42 -16.16
C GLY A 126 -4.09 70.34 -15.51
N THR A 127 -5.14 69.87 -16.20
CA THR A 127 -5.98 68.75 -15.78
C THR A 127 -6.32 67.86 -16.98
N SER A 128 -6.15 66.55 -16.83
CA SER A 128 -6.43 65.57 -17.88
C SER A 128 -7.33 64.48 -17.32
N ARG A 129 -8.52 64.34 -17.92
CA ARG A 129 -9.43 63.23 -17.63
C ARG A 129 -10.06 62.74 -18.92
N SER A 130 -10.22 61.44 -19.05
CA SER A 130 -11.14 60.85 -20.02
C SER A 130 -12.56 61.05 -19.52
N GLN A 131 -13.49 61.36 -20.41
CA GLN A 131 -14.89 61.56 -20.04
C GLN A 131 -15.78 60.65 -20.87
N VAL A 132 -16.66 59.90 -20.21
CA VAL A 132 -17.66 59.06 -20.87
C VAL A 132 -18.99 59.81 -20.89
N ILE A 133 -19.48 60.12 -22.08
CA ILE A 133 -20.76 60.78 -22.29
C ILE A 133 -21.81 59.72 -22.64
N ARG A 134 -22.90 59.70 -21.89
CA ARG A 134 -24.00 58.75 -22.10
C ARG A 134 -25.26 59.47 -22.57
N MET A 135 -25.81 59.01 -23.69
CA MET A 135 -27.08 59.49 -24.23
C MET A 135 -28.10 58.35 -24.26
N PRO A 136 -28.96 58.21 -23.23
CA PRO A 136 -30.17 57.41 -23.33
C PRO A 136 -31.15 57.96 -24.37
N LEU A 137 -31.53 57.10 -25.29
CA LEU A 137 -32.58 57.29 -26.27
C LEU A 137 -33.80 56.47 -25.86
N LYS A 138 -34.92 57.15 -25.59
CA LYS A 138 -36.19 56.49 -25.30
C LYS A 138 -36.89 56.09 -26.59
N LEU A 139 -37.22 54.82 -26.74
CA LEU A 139 -37.94 54.24 -27.87
C LEU A 139 -39.37 53.89 -27.43
N SER A 140 -40.37 54.28 -28.22
CA SER A 140 -41.78 54.14 -27.83
C SER A 140 -42.35 52.72 -27.99
N ASP A 141 -41.71 51.83 -28.75
CA ASP A 141 -42.09 50.42 -28.85
C ASP A 141 -40.91 49.60 -29.41
N THR A 142 -40.21 48.85 -28.55
CA THR A 142 -39.05 48.03 -28.91
C THR A 142 -39.47 46.65 -29.40
N ALA A 143 -39.89 46.57 -30.66
CA ALA A 143 -40.08 45.28 -31.33
C ALA A 143 -39.24 45.09 -32.61
N LEU A 144 -38.67 46.15 -33.19
CA LEU A 144 -38.07 46.05 -34.55
C LEU A 144 -36.74 46.80 -34.76
N VAL A 145 -36.02 47.16 -33.70
CA VAL A 145 -34.67 47.75 -33.87
C VAL A 145 -33.62 46.76 -33.39
N THR A 146 -33.12 45.92 -34.30
CA THR A 146 -31.84 45.24 -34.13
C THR A 146 -30.74 46.30 -34.21
N LEU A 147 -30.37 46.87 -33.06
CA LEU A 147 -29.22 47.76 -32.96
C LEU A 147 -27.96 46.89 -33.08
N GLU A 148 -27.40 46.78 -34.28
CA GLU A 148 -26.11 46.14 -34.49
C GLU A 148 -24.98 47.12 -34.17
N VAL A 149 -24.03 46.66 -33.35
CA VAL A 149 -22.86 47.43 -32.94
C VAL A 149 -21.64 46.83 -33.64
N SER A 150 -20.88 47.67 -34.34
CA SER A 150 -19.49 47.34 -34.72
C SER A 150 -18.62 47.48 -33.47
N ASN A 151 -18.45 46.40 -32.72
CA ASN A 151 -17.67 46.37 -31.47
C ASN A 151 -16.16 46.54 -31.73
N ASN A 152 -15.66 47.78 -31.70
CA ASN A 152 -14.23 48.07 -31.51
C ASN A 152 -14.00 48.54 -30.07
N ILE A 153 -14.10 47.63 -29.10
CA ILE A 153 -13.83 47.94 -27.69
C ILE A 153 -12.32 48.14 -27.52
N THR A 154 -11.89 49.37 -27.23
CA THR A 154 -10.47 49.68 -26.99
C THR A 154 -10.13 49.75 -25.48
N LEU A 155 -11.13 49.87 -24.60
CA LEU A 155 -10.98 49.90 -23.13
C LEU A 155 -12.18 49.21 -22.45
N VAL A 156 -11.90 48.19 -21.63
CA VAL A 156 -12.87 47.50 -20.76
C VAL A 156 -12.79 48.12 -19.36
N THR A 157 -13.94 48.34 -18.70
CA THR A 157 -13.94 48.89 -17.34
C THR A 157 -13.49 47.86 -16.30
N THR A 158 -12.92 48.30 -15.17
CA THR A 158 -12.44 47.41 -14.09
C THR A 158 -13.56 46.54 -13.51
N GLU A 159 -14.79 47.04 -13.52
CA GLU A 159 -15.96 46.32 -13.00
C GLU A 159 -16.40 45.18 -13.93
N GLU A 160 -16.40 45.40 -15.25
CA GLU A 160 -16.66 44.36 -16.24
C GLU A 160 -15.59 43.27 -16.21
N MET A 161 -14.32 43.67 -16.07
CA MET A 161 -13.22 42.71 -15.89
C MET A 161 -13.41 41.86 -14.63
N THR A 162 -13.83 42.47 -13.52
CA THR A 162 -14.08 41.76 -12.26
C THR A 162 -15.27 40.81 -12.38
N GLN A 163 -16.33 41.21 -13.10
CA GLN A 163 -17.50 40.36 -13.34
C GLN A 163 -17.15 39.12 -14.16
N GLU A 164 -16.38 39.26 -15.24
CA GLU A 164 -15.97 38.12 -16.07
C GLU A 164 -14.99 37.18 -15.33
N ILE A 165 -14.07 37.74 -14.52
CA ILE A 165 -13.19 36.92 -13.65
C ILE A 165 -14.03 36.10 -12.66
N ASN A 166 -14.97 36.73 -11.96
CA ASN A 166 -15.81 36.04 -10.97
C ASN A 166 -16.69 34.98 -11.61
N LYS A 167 -17.21 35.24 -12.82
CA LYS A 167 -17.96 34.25 -13.60
C LYS A 167 -17.07 33.06 -13.96
N GLY A 168 -15.87 33.29 -14.47
CA GLY A 168 -14.91 32.24 -14.79
C GLY A 168 -14.53 31.38 -13.59
N ILE A 169 -14.33 31.99 -12.41
CA ILE A 169 -14.07 31.27 -11.15
C ILE A 169 -15.28 30.44 -10.73
N SER A 170 -16.49 31.00 -10.80
CA SER A 170 -17.72 30.26 -10.44
C SER A 170 -17.97 29.08 -11.36
N ASP A 171 -17.70 29.23 -12.66
CA ASP A 171 -17.84 28.15 -13.63
C ASP A 171 -16.77 27.08 -13.42
N HIS A 172 -15.54 27.46 -13.06
CA HIS A 172 -14.49 26.52 -12.68
C HIS A 172 -14.82 25.76 -11.38
N GLU A 173 -15.41 26.42 -10.38
CA GLU A 173 -15.84 25.77 -9.15
C GLU A 173 -16.95 24.72 -9.40
N LYS A 174 -17.87 25.03 -10.33
CA LYS A 174 -18.99 24.15 -10.67
C LYS A 174 -18.61 23.02 -11.63
N THR A 175 -17.54 23.20 -12.41
CA THR A 175 -17.11 22.20 -13.39
C THR A 175 -15.92 21.41 -12.87
N ARG A 176 -16.02 20.07 -12.90
CA ARG A 176 -14.87 19.19 -12.63
C ARG A 176 -14.09 18.88 -13.91
N ASN A 177 -13.91 19.87 -14.77
CA ASN A 177 -13.26 19.68 -16.07
C ASN A 177 -11.73 19.69 -15.94
N HIS A 178 -11.22 18.68 -15.23
CA HIS A 178 -9.80 18.41 -15.09
C HIS A 178 -9.51 17.02 -15.65
N PRO A 179 -8.29 16.77 -16.18
CA PRO A 179 -7.90 15.45 -16.62
C PRO A 179 -7.93 14.44 -15.47
N ASP A 180 -8.21 13.18 -15.82
CA ASP A 180 -8.10 12.06 -14.89
C ASP A 180 -6.63 11.81 -14.54
N ALA A 181 -6.38 11.28 -13.34
CA ALA A 181 -5.03 10.91 -12.95
C ALA A 181 -4.54 9.69 -13.74
N THR A 182 -3.26 9.67 -14.05
CA THR A 182 -2.56 8.52 -14.61
C THR A 182 -1.47 8.07 -13.66
N LEU A 183 -0.74 7.01 -14.03
CA LEU A 183 0.42 6.56 -13.27
C LEU A 183 1.60 7.55 -13.33
N GLU A 184 1.60 8.48 -14.29
CA GLU A 184 2.69 9.43 -14.52
C GLU A 184 2.28 10.88 -14.19
N GLU A 185 1.00 11.21 -14.34
CA GLU A 185 0.47 12.57 -14.21
C GLU A 185 -0.66 12.65 -13.18
N LYS A 186 -0.66 13.72 -12.37
CA LYS A 186 -1.69 13.96 -11.35
C LYS A 186 -3.00 14.44 -12.00
N GLY A 187 -4.15 13.96 -11.50
CA GLY A 187 -5.48 14.34 -11.97
C GLY A 187 -6.59 13.92 -10.99
N PHE A 188 -7.84 13.90 -11.44
CA PHE A 188 -8.97 13.37 -10.63
C PHE A 188 -9.03 11.84 -10.67
N VAL A 189 -9.55 11.25 -9.60
CA VAL A 189 -9.65 9.79 -9.43
C VAL A 189 -11.01 9.43 -8.88
N GLN A 190 -11.61 8.37 -9.43
CA GLN A 190 -12.80 7.75 -8.86
C GLN A 190 -12.39 6.61 -7.92
N LEU A 191 -13.04 6.52 -6.75
CA LEU A 191 -12.72 5.51 -5.74
C LEU A 191 -13.65 4.30 -5.85
N SER A 192 -13.10 3.09 -5.71
CA SER A 192 -13.86 1.84 -5.66
C SER A 192 -13.55 1.07 -4.38
N SER A 193 -14.60 0.44 -3.81
CA SER A 193 -14.45 -0.50 -2.68
C SER A 193 -14.66 -1.95 -3.08
N ALA A 194 -14.75 -2.26 -4.38
CA ALA A 194 -14.78 -3.63 -4.88
C ALA A 194 -13.41 -4.30 -4.68
N THR A 195 -13.40 -5.61 -4.43
CA THR A 195 -12.17 -6.40 -4.19
C THR A 195 -11.88 -7.41 -5.32
N ASP A 196 -12.70 -7.39 -6.36
CA ASP A 196 -12.74 -8.33 -7.49
C ASP A 196 -12.94 -7.59 -8.83
N SER A 197 -12.68 -6.28 -8.85
CA SER A 197 -12.87 -5.44 -10.03
C SER A 197 -11.63 -5.44 -10.92
N ASP A 198 -11.82 -5.61 -12.23
CA ASP A 198 -10.78 -5.52 -13.25
C ASP A 198 -10.57 -4.08 -13.80
N ASN A 199 -11.28 -3.09 -13.24
CA ASN A 199 -11.19 -1.70 -13.70
C ASN A 199 -9.87 -1.02 -13.29
N GLU A 200 -9.14 -0.50 -14.28
CA GLU A 200 -7.86 0.20 -14.12
C GLU A 200 -7.98 1.72 -13.97
N THR A 201 -9.18 2.30 -14.12
CA THR A 201 -9.41 3.76 -14.04
C THR A 201 -9.83 4.24 -12.65
N MET A 202 -9.94 3.34 -11.67
CA MET A 202 -10.39 3.64 -10.32
C MET A 202 -9.33 3.27 -9.28
N ALA A 203 -9.19 4.08 -8.23
CA ALA A 203 -8.33 3.74 -7.10
C ALA A 203 -9.08 2.96 -6.01
N ALA A 204 -8.38 2.01 -5.39
CA ALA A 204 -8.91 1.24 -4.27
C ALA A 204 -9.05 2.10 -3.01
N THR A 205 -10.16 1.92 -2.27
CA THR A 205 -10.33 2.55 -0.95
C THR A 205 -9.61 1.76 0.15
N PRO A 206 -9.32 2.40 1.32
CA PRO A 206 -8.87 1.67 2.51
C PRO A 206 -9.79 0.51 2.91
N LYS A 207 -11.09 0.61 2.62
CA LYS A 207 -12.07 -0.47 2.87
C LYS A 207 -11.78 -1.69 1.98
N ALA A 208 -11.59 -1.50 0.67
CA ALA A 208 -11.24 -2.61 -0.23
C ALA A 208 -9.93 -3.27 0.20
N VAL A 209 -8.90 -2.47 0.52
CA VAL A 209 -7.61 -2.98 1.01
C VAL A 209 -7.77 -3.78 2.29
N LYS A 210 -8.56 -3.27 3.26
CA LYS A 210 -8.83 -4.01 4.50
C LYS A 210 -9.54 -5.33 4.23
N THR A 211 -10.60 -5.34 3.41
CA THR A 211 -11.34 -6.56 3.09
C THR A 211 -10.46 -7.61 2.39
N ALA A 212 -9.61 -7.20 1.46
CA ALA A 212 -8.64 -8.09 0.82
C ALA A 212 -7.65 -8.67 1.84
N MET A 213 -7.14 -7.83 2.75
CA MET A 213 -6.21 -8.25 3.80
C MET A 213 -6.86 -9.21 4.81
N ASP A 214 -8.11 -8.94 5.23
CA ASP A 214 -8.85 -9.82 6.14
C ASP A 214 -9.07 -11.21 5.50
N ASN A 215 -9.42 -11.28 4.21
CA ASN A 215 -9.54 -12.54 3.46
C ASN A 215 -8.19 -13.28 3.35
N ALA A 216 -7.10 -12.56 3.09
CA ALA A 216 -5.77 -13.15 3.05
C ALA A 216 -5.37 -13.75 4.41
N ASN A 217 -5.61 -13.03 5.51
CA ASN A 217 -5.33 -13.51 6.86
C ASN A 217 -6.17 -14.74 7.23
N ALA A 218 -7.44 -14.80 6.83
CA ALA A 218 -8.31 -15.95 7.07
C ALA A 218 -7.83 -17.23 6.36
N ARG A 219 -7.19 -17.11 5.17
CA ARG A 219 -6.62 -18.26 4.44
C ARG A 219 -5.28 -18.74 5.00
N MET A 220 -4.65 -17.95 5.87
CA MET A 220 -3.32 -18.23 6.44
C MET A 220 -3.38 -18.57 7.94
N GLU A 221 -4.53 -18.99 8.46
CA GLU A 221 -4.70 -19.25 9.88
C GLU A 221 -3.99 -20.56 10.29
N LYS A 222 -2.69 -20.45 10.62
CA LYS A 222 -1.80 -21.55 11.01
C LYS A 222 -2.37 -22.41 12.15
N ASP A 223 -3.19 -21.82 13.01
CA ASP A 223 -3.77 -22.50 14.17
C ASP A 223 -4.89 -23.47 13.78
N GLN A 224 -5.43 -23.38 12.56
CA GLN A 224 -6.51 -24.27 12.13
C GLN A 224 -6.03 -25.68 11.74
N ASN A 225 -4.73 -25.94 11.54
CA ASN A 225 -4.20 -27.29 11.24
C ASN A 225 -5.01 -28.08 10.17
N GLY A 226 -5.55 -27.39 9.16
CA GLY A 226 -6.41 -27.98 8.13
C GLY A 226 -7.89 -28.18 8.53
N ALA A 227 -8.38 -27.50 9.57
CA ALA A 227 -9.80 -27.51 9.95
C ALA A 227 -10.70 -26.90 8.86
N ASP A 228 -10.17 -25.91 8.14
CA ASP A 228 -10.77 -25.22 7.00
C ASP A 228 -10.89 -26.08 5.74
N ILE A 229 -10.20 -27.23 5.69
CA ILE A 229 -10.28 -28.17 4.55
C ILE A 229 -11.67 -28.82 4.52
N PRO A 230 -12.53 -28.52 3.52
CA PRO A 230 -13.91 -29.01 3.49
C PRO A 230 -13.98 -30.53 3.26
N ASP A 231 -13.07 -31.05 2.44
CA ASP A 231 -12.95 -32.48 2.13
C ASP A 231 -11.50 -32.94 2.36
N LYS A 232 -11.23 -33.39 3.60
CA LYS A 232 -9.90 -33.87 4.02
C LYS A 232 -9.46 -35.12 3.22
N PRO A 233 -10.32 -36.13 2.98
CA PRO A 233 -9.98 -37.24 2.09
C PRO A 233 -9.53 -36.80 0.70
N LYS A 234 -10.26 -35.89 0.05
CA LYS A 234 -9.90 -35.39 -1.28
C LYS A 234 -8.61 -34.57 -1.26
N PHE A 235 -8.39 -33.80 -0.20
CA PHE A 235 -7.14 -33.06 0.00
C PHE A 235 -5.94 -34.01 0.07
N ILE A 236 -6.00 -35.06 0.90
CA ILE A 236 -4.95 -36.10 1.03
C ILE A 236 -4.66 -36.78 -0.32
N GLU A 237 -5.70 -37.06 -1.11
CA GLU A 237 -5.56 -37.59 -2.48
C GLU A 237 -4.84 -36.59 -3.39
N THR A 238 -5.26 -35.33 -3.37
CA THR A 238 -4.74 -34.27 -4.26
C THR A 238 -3.26 -33.98 -4.01
N ILE A 239 -2.80 -34.08 -2.76
CA ILE A 239 -1.38 -33.90 -2.40
C ILE A 239 -0.54 -35.20 -2.52
N GLY A 240 -1.14 -36.30 -3.00
CA GLY A 240 -0.44 -37.56 -3.23
C GLY A 240 -0.10 -38.36 -1.97
N LEU A 241 -0.70 -38.05 -0.81
CA LEU A 241 -0.44 -38.74 0.46
C LEU A 241 -1.39 -39.91 0.76
N LYS A 242 -2.32 -40.21 -0.16
CA LYS A 242 -3.31 -41.26 0.03
C LYS A 242 -2.69 -42.62 0.38
N ASP A 243 -1.70 -43.07 -0.39
CA ASP A 243 -1.03 -44.35 -0.12
C ASP A 243 -0.33 -44.36 1.25
N THR A 244 0.34 -43.26 1.61
CA THR A 244 1.02 -43.13 2.91
C THR A 244 0.03 -43.22 4.07
N VAL A 245 -1.10 -42.51 4.01
CA VAL A 245 -2.14 -42.53 5.06
C VAL A 245 -2.81 -43.89 5.14
N ASP A 246 -3.15 -44.49 4.00
CA ASP A 246 -3.76 -45.81 3.95
C ASP A 246 -2.80 -46.84 4.57
N ARG A 247 -1.50 -46.82 4.25
CA ARG A 247 -0.50 -47.70 4.87
C ARG A 247 -0.33 -47.46 6.37
N ALA A 248 -0.33 -46.21 6.82
CA ALA A 248 -0.24 -45.87 8.24
C ALA A 248 -1.48 -46.33 9.03
N SER A 249 -2.67 -46.31 8.41
CA SER A 249 -3.92 -46.73 9.07
C SER A 249 -3.95 -48.21 9.47
N HIS A 250 -3.06 -49.02 8.88
CA HIS A 250 -2.89 -50.44 9.22
C HIS A 250 -2.06 -50.65 10.48
N VAL A 251 -1.52 -49.60 11.12
CA VAL A 251 -0.73 -49.71 12.36
C VAL A 251 -1.52 -49.09 13.51
N ASN A 252 -1.73 -49.85 14.58
CA ASN A 252 -2.27 -49.33 15.83
C ASN A 252 -1.17 -48.52 16.55
N ALA A 253 -1.37 -47.21 16.66
CA ALA A 253 -0.40 -46.31 17.27
C ALA A 253 -0.16 -46.58 18.78
N GLY A 254 -1.10 -47.23 19.47
CA GLY A 254 -1.00 -47.49 20.91
C GLY A 254 -0.06 -48.64 21.30
N ASP A 255 0.06 -49.65 20.45
CA ASP A 255 0.80 -50.88 20.74
C ASP A 255 1.70 -51.37 19.59
N GLY A 256 1.66 -50.70 18.44
CA GLY A 256 2.40 -51.09 17.24
C GLY A 256 1.84 -52.31 16.52
N ASN A 257 0.64 -52.78 16.87
CA ASN A 257 0.01 -53.92 16.20
C ASN A 257 -0.32 -53.57 14.74
N ILE A 258 -0.27 -54.57 13.86
CA ILE A 258 -0.42 -54.37 12.43
C ILE A 258 -1.66 -55.12 11.94
N TYR A 259 -2.60 -54.41 11.33
CA TYR A 259 -3.75 -54.98 10.64
C TYR A 259 -3.39 -55.29 9.19
N GLY A 260 -3.83 -56.43 8.67
CA GLY A 260 -3.61 -56.73 7.26
C GLY A 260 -4.39 -57.94 6.77
N THR A 261 -4.73 -57.91 5.48
CA THR A 261 -5.37 -59.03 4.78
C THR A 261 -4.47 -60.27 4.73
N ALA A 262 -3.15 -60.09 4.67
CA ALA A 262 -2.17 -61.17 4.78
C ALA A 262 -2.30 -61.99 6.07
N TRP A 263 -2.83 -61.37 7.14
CA TRP A 263 -3.02 -61.98 8.46
C TRP A 263 -4.49 -62.33 8.74
N GLY A 264 -5.41 -61.96 7.84
CA GLY A 264 -6.85 -62.07 8.04
C GLY A 264 -7.32 -61.32 9.29
N GLY A 265 -6.76 -60.14 9.57
CA GLY A 265 -7.03 -59.35 10.78
C GLY A 265 -5.76 -58.74 11.38
N TRP A 266 -5.70 -58.66 12.71
CA TRP A 266 -4.52 -58.21 13.45
C TRP A 266 -3.41 -59.27 13.46
N LEU A 267 -2.16 -58.83 13.31
CA LEU A 267 -0.97 -59.67 13.34
C LEU A 267 -0.86 -60.45 14.65
N SER A 268 -1.16 -59.81 15.79
CA SER A 268 -1.16 -60.49 17.10
C SER A 268 -2.10 -61.70 17.14
N ASP A 269 -3.29 -61.58 16.56
CA ASP A 269 -4.29 -62.65 16.53
C ASP A 269 -3.91 -63.74 15.53
N TYR A 270 -3.29 -63.36 14.41
CA TYR A 270 -2.71 -64.31 13.47
C TYR A 270 -1.60 -65.14 14.13
N ILE A 271 -0.66 -64.50 14.82
CA ILE A 271 0.41 -65.20 15.55
C ILE A 271 -0.21 -66.16 16.57
N ARG A 272 -1.12 -65.69 17.44
CA ARG A 272 -1.79 -66.53 18.44
C ARG A 272 -2.49 -67.76 17.84
N ARG A 273 -3.20 -67.60 16.72
CA ARG A 273 -3.88 -68.71 16.02
C ARG A 273 -2.91 -69.73 15.42
N ASN A 274 -1.78 -69.26 14.88
CA ASN A 274 -0.82 -70.10 14.16
C ASN A 274 0.33 -70.62 15.03
N THR A 275 0.50 -70.08 16.24
CA THR A 275 1.45 -70.54 17.25
C THR A 275 0.74 -70.83 18.59
N PRO A 276 -0.21 -71.78 18.63
CA PRO A 276 -1.10 -71.98 19.79
C PRO A 276 -0.39 -72.41 21.08
N ASN A 277 0.85 -72.90 20.99
CA ASN A 277 1.67 -73.28 22.14
C ASN A 277 2.66 -72.19 22.57
N MET A 278 2.61 -71.00 21.95
CA MET A 278 3.46 -69.87 22.35
C MET A 278 2.83 -69.21 23.58
N PRO A 279 3.57 -69.06 24.69
CA PRO A 279 3.09 -68.33 25.87
C PRO A 279 2.69 -66.90 25.51
N ASP A 280 1.73 -66.30 26.23
CA ASP A 280 1.41 -64.88 26.12
C ASP A 280 2.68 -64.05 26.29
N LEU A 281 3.09 -63.29 25.27
CA LEU A 281 4.38 -62.60 25.22
C LEU A 281 4.41 -61.30 26.03
N SER A 282 3.26 -60.82 26.49
CA SER A 282 3.16 -59.59 27.30
C SER A 282 3.99 -59.64 28.61
N PRO A 283 4.07 -60.77 29.35
CA PRO A 283 5.02 -60.92 30.48
C PRO A 283 6.48 -61.25 30.07
N TYR A 284 6.75 -61.65 28.82
CA TYR A 284 8.07 -62.13 28.39
C TYR A 284 8.90 -61.08 27.64
N ALA A 285 8.32 -59.94 27.24
CA ALA A 285 9.09 -58.84 26.64
C ALA A 285 9.60 -57.80 27.66
N THR A 286 9.84 -58.20 28.92
CA THR A 286 10.45 -57.31 29.92
C THR A 286 11.98 -57.34 29.84
N VAL A 287 12.65 -56.23 30.19
CA VAL A 287 14.13 -56.14 30.27
C VAL A 287 14.70 -57.28 31.12
N SER A 288 14.01 -57.66 32.21
CA SER A 288 14.40 -58.77 33.09
C SER A 288 14.34 -60.14 32.41
N TRP A 289 13.36 -60.38 31.53
CA TRP A 289 13.27 -61.63 30.79
C TRP A 289 14.34 -61.71 29.69
N VAL A 290 14.52 -60.63 28.93
CA VAL A 290 15.56 -60.54 27.90
C VAL A 290 16.94 -60.77 28.52
N ASN A 291 17.25 -60.10 29.65
CA ASN A 291 18.52 -60.29 30.36
C ASN A 291 18.70 -61.71 30.93
N ARG A 292 17.62 -62.40 31.32
CA ARG A 292 17.72 -63.76 31.90
C ARG A 292 18.00 -64.84 30.86
N TYR A 293 17.49 -64.68 29.64
CA TYR A 293 17.53 -65.71 28.61
C TYR A 293 18.49 -65.41 27.45
N PHE A 294 18.78 -64.13 27.17
CA PHE A 294 19.58 -63.71 26.01
C PHE A 294 20.89 -63.00 26.38
N ALA A 295 21.08 -62.55 27.63
CA ALA A 295 22.38 -62.03 28.03
C ALA A 295 23.37 -63.20 28.19
N ASP A 296 24.60 -63.00 27.70
CA ASP A 296 25.67 -63.97 27.89
C ASP A 296 25.94 -64.17 29.40
N LYS A 297 26.01 -65.43 29.83
CA LYS A 297 26.13 -65.79 31.25
C LYS A 297 27.58 -66.06 31.60
N SER A 298 28.06 -65.41 32.66
CA SER A 298 29.40 -65.65 33.19
C SER A 298 29.55 -67.13 33.58
N THR A 299 30.70 -67.74 33.26
CA THR A 299 30.96 -69.17 33.42
C THR A 299 32.12 -69.41 34.39
N ALA A 300 32.18 -70.58 35.02
CA ALA A 300 33.26 -70.90 35.95
C ALA A 300 33.54 -72.40 36.05
N SER A 301 34.80 -72.74 36.32
CA SER A 301 35.24 -74.03 36.87
C SER A 301 35.62 -73.84 38.34
N ARG A 302 34.86 -74.46 39.26
CA ARG A 302 35.06 -74.35 40.72
C ARG A 302 36.00 -75.42 41.29
N SER A 303 36.90 -75.93 40.46
CA SER A 303 37.91 -76.91 40.86
C SER A 303 38.97 -76.27 41.76
N GLY A 304 39.80 -77.09 42.41
CA GLY A 304 40.90 -76.61 43.27
C GLY A 304 41.82 -75.63 42.53
N ASN A 305 42.17 -75.95 41.28
CA ASN A 305 42.69 -74.98 40.32
C ASN A 305 41.55 -74.66 39.34
N GLY A 306 41.01 -73.45 39.46
CA GLY A 306 39.73 -73.07 38.86
C GLY A 306 39.78 -71.70 38.19
N TRP A 307 38.65 -71.34 37.59
CA TRP A 307 38.50 -70.07 36.90
C TRP A 307 37.06 -69.58 36.91
N PHE A 308 36.89 -68.27 36.77
CA PHE A 308 35.64 -67.57 36.50
C PHE A 308 35.86 -66.64 35.30
N LYS A 309 34.92 -66.60 34.37
CA LYS A 309 34.91 -65.71 33.21
C LYS A 309 33.62 -64.91 33.19
N ASP A 310 33.75 -63.61 33.30
CA ASP A 310 32.66 -62.69 33.08
C ASP A 310 32.27 -62.65 31.60
N ALA A 311 31.01 -62.89 31.31
CA ALA A 311 30.54 -62.95 29.93
C ALA A 311 30.28 -61.56 29.32
N SER A 312 30.03 -60.55 30.16
CA SER A 312 29.73 -59.20 29.67
C SER A 312 30.97 -58.40 29.27
N THR A 313 32.08 -58.60 29.97
CA THR A 313 33.33 -57.85 29.79
C THR A 313 34.48 -58.70 29.28
N GLY A 314 34.37 -60.03 29.37
CA GLY A 314 35.46 -60.95 29.06
C GLY A 314 36.51 -61.08 30.17
N LEU A 315 36.38 -60.34 31.28
CA LEU A 315 37.29 -60.42 32.41
C LEU A 315 37.30 -61.84 33.01
N MET A 316 38.49 -62.35 33.28
CA MET A 316 38.72 -63.68 33.80
C MET A 316 39.54 -63.61 35.08
N ILE A 317 39.15 -64.41 36.07
CA ILE A 317 39.88 -64.62 37.31
C ILE A 317 40.18 -66.12 37.39
N GLN A 318 41.42 -66.49 37.59
CA GLN A 318 41.86 -67.88 37.75
C GLN A 318 42.59 -68.03 39.08
N TRP A 319 42.49 -69.19 39.70
CA TRP A 319 43.12 -69.49 40.99
C TRP A 319 43.64 -70.91 41.03
N GLY A 320 44.53 -71.18 41.99
CA GLY A 320 44.97 -72.53 42.27
C GLY A 320 46.04 -72.58 43.35
N THR A 321 46.54 -73.80 43.60
CA THR A 321 47.69 -74.06 44.44
C THR A 321 48.75 -74.86 43.68
N THR A 322 50.00 -74.64 44.03
CA THR A 322 51.17 -75.38 43.52
C THR A 322 51.96 -75.93 44.71
N GLY A 323 52.58 -77.10 44.56
CA GLY A 323 53.40 -77.73 45.60
C GLY A 323 54.57 -76.85 46.08
N GLY A 324 55.04 -77.10 47.31
CA GLY A 324 56.16 -76.39 47.92
C GLY A 324 57.53 -76.95 47.54
N GLY A 325 58.58 -76.35 48.11
CA GLY A 325 59.98 -76.68 47.86
C GLY A 325 60.83 -75.42 47.67
N THR A 326 62.12 -75.59 47.45
CA THR A 326 63.04 -74.48 47.18
C THR A 326 63.28 -74.35 45.67
N GLY A 327 62.92 -73.22 45.09
CA GLY A 327 63.19 -72.88 43.69
C GLY A 327 62.04 -72.18 42.98
N THR A 328 62.21 -72.01 41.67
CA THR A 328 61.24 -71.34 40.80
C THR A 328 60.68 -72.34 39.79
N SER A 329 59.35 -72.41 39.68
CA SER A 329 58.66 -73.32 38.78
C SER A 329 57.59 -72.59 37.95
N ASN A 330 57.35 -73.07 36.72
CA ASN A 330 56.25 -72.60 35.90
C ASN A 330 54.98 -73.41 36.23
N VAL A 331 53.86 -72.71 36.32
CA VAL A 331 52.53 -73.28 36.61
C VAL A 331 51.59 -72.92 35.46
N SER A 332 50.94 -73.91 34.89
CA SER A 332 49.94 -73.70 33.84
C SER A 332 48.61 -73.27 34.45
N LEU A 333 48.03 -72.21 33.89
CA LEU A 333 46.68 -71.75 34.23
C LEU A 333 45.63 -72.77 33.74
N PRO A 334 44.51 -72.94 34.46
CA PRO A 334 43.41 -73.82 34.08
C PRO A 334 42.92 -73.62 32.65
N VAL A 335 42.87 -72.36 32.20
CA VAL A 335 42.61 -71.96 30.81
C VAL A 335 43.52 -70.81 30.40
N PRO A 336 43.92 -70.69 29.13
CA PRO A 336 44.64 -69.50 28.66
C PRO A 336 43.73 -68.27 28.75
N PHE A 337 44.27 -67.14 29.19
CA PHE A 337 43.62 -65.85 28.94
C PHE A 337 43.55 -65.62 27.43
N PRO A 338 42.37 -65.28 26.87
CA PRO A 338 42.20 -65.06 25.44
C PRO A 338 43.17 -64.00 24.89
N ASN A 339 43.38 -62.91 25.60
CA ASN A 339 44.17 -61.76 25.17
C ASN A 339 45.42 -61.53 26.04
N ALA A 340 45.23 -61.33 27.34
CA ALA A 340 46.33 -60.92 28.23
C ALA A 340 46.15 -61.40 29.68
N ASN A 341 47.26 -61.82 30.28
CA ASN A 341 47.39 -61.92 31.73
C ASN A 341 47.80 -60.54 32.26
N LEU A 342 46.96 -59.93 33.09
CA LEU A 342 47.16 -58.56 33.56
C LEU A 342 47.89 -58.50 34.89
N TRP A 343 47.57 -59.44 35.78
CA TRP A 343 48.07 -59.40 37.14
C TRP A 343 48.04 -60.79 37.78
N VAL A 344 49.07 -61.11 38.56
CA VAL A 344 49.18 -62.35 39.31
C VAL A 344 49.67 -62.04 40.72
N LEU A 345 49.14 -62.74 41.70
CA LEU A 345 49.59 -62.71 43.08
C LEU A 345 49.74 -64.13 43.60
N GLY A 346 50.82 -64.38 44.33
CA GLY A 346 51.10 -65.64 45.01
C GLY A 346 51.29 -65.41 46.50
N TRP A 347 50.78 -66.32 47.32
CA TRP A 347 50.91 -66.31 48.77
C TRP A 347 51.09 -67.75 49.28
N VAL A 348 51.56 -67.92 50.51
CA VAL A 348 51.65 -69.25 51.12
C VAL A 348 50.26 -69.93 51.15
N ALA A 349 50.18 -71.20 50.76
CA ALA A 349 48.94 -71.97 50.68
C ALA A 349 48.44 -72.50 52.04
N GLY A 350 48.95 -71.98 53.15
CA GLY A 350 48.66 -72.43 54.51
C GLY A 350 48.85 -71.30 55.52
N ALA A 351 48.42 -71.52 56.76
CA ALA A 351 48.63 -70.57 57.85
C ALA A 351 50.09 -70.61 58.32
N LEU A 352 50.68 -69.42 58.51
CA LEU A 352 52.01 -69.27 59.10
C LEU A 352 51.91 -69.11 60.61
N GLY A 353 52.96 -69.51 61.31
CA GLY A 353 53.18 -69.16 62.69
C GLY A 353 53.56 -67.68 62.84
N TYR A 354 53.40 -67.16 64.06
CA TYR A 354 53.94 -65.86 64.41
C TYR A 354 55.47 -65.91 64.38
N GLY A 355 56.09 -65.07 63.54
CA GLY A 355 57.55 -64.98 63.41
C GLY A 355 58.16 -65.77 62.25
N ASP A 356 57.36 -66.30 61.33
CA ASP A 356 57.85 -66.95 60.09
C ASP A 356 58.13 -65.89 58.99
N ASP A 357 58.97 -64.89 59.27
CA ASP A 357 59.26 -63.75 58.39
C ASP A 357 60.20 -64.08 57.21
N ASP A 358 60.86 -65.23 57.25
CA ASP A 358 61.78 -65.73 56.21
C ASP A 358 61.09 -66.59 55.12
N TRP A 359 59.76 -66.70 55.11
CA TRP A 359 59.05 -67.52 54.11
C TRP A 359 58.58 -66.66 52.94
N SER A 360 59.22 -66.83 51.78
CA SER A 360 58.90 -66.05 50.58
C SER A 360 58.13 -66.87 49.55
N ASN A 361 56.92 -66.42 49.22
CA ASN A 361 56.18 -66.89 48.03
C ASN A 361 55.95 -65.71 47.11
N SER A 362 56.16 -65.92 45.82
CA SER A 362 55.75 -64.97 44.80
C SER A 362 55.18 -65.70 43.60
N ALA A 363 54.32 -65.01 42.87
CA ALA A 363 53.87 -65.45 41.57
C ALA A 363 53.94 -64.28 40.59
N GLY A 364 54.51 -64.53 39.42
CA GLY A 364 54.69 -63.56 38.34
C GLY A 364 54.13 -64.06 37.02
N ILE A 365 53.84 -63.12 36.12
CA ILE A 365 53.33 -63.42 34.79
C ILE A 365 54.49 -63.91 33.91
N VAL A 366 54.26 -65.01 33.17
CA VAL A 366 55.17 -65.45 32.10
C VAL A 366 54.54 -65.16 30.75
N ASP A 367 53.31 -65.64 30.56
CA ASP A 367 52.52 -65.46 29.34
C ASP A 367 51.01 -65.60 29.65
N ARG A 368 50.18 -65.73 28.62
CA ARG A 368 48.72 -65.81 28.75
C ARG A 368 48.20 -67.14 29.32
N TRP A 369 49.03 -68.17 29.44
CA TRP A 369 48.65 -69.50 29.98
C TRP A 369 49.58 -70.02 31.08
N THR A 370 50.63 -69.28 31.41
CA THR A 370 51.66 -69.67 32.37
C THR A 370 51.95 -68.54 33.35
N ILE A 371 52.04 -68.92 34.62
CA ILE A 371 52.61 -68.09 35.68
C ILE A 371 53.87 -68.74 36.21
N ARG A 372 54.73 -67.96 36.86
CA ARG A 372 55.95 -68.45 37.49
C ARG A 372 55.86 -68.23 38.98
N VAL A 373 56.00 -69.31 39.73
CA VAL A 373 55.96 -69.30 41.19
C VAL A 373 57.36 -69.54 41.73
N THR A 374 57.79 -68.72 42.69
CA THR A 374 59.04 -68.91 43.43
C THR A 374 58.72 -69.14 44.90
N VAL A 375 59.35 -70.16 45.47
CA VAL A 375 59.20 -70.59 46.87
C VAL A 375 60.57 -70.95 47.42
N ASP A 376 60.85 -70.66 48.68
CA ASP A 376 62.10 -71.03 49.37
C ASP A 376 61.89 -72.02 50.54
N HIS A 377 60.65 -72.44 50.80
CA HIS A 377 60.26 -73.31 51.91
C HIS A 377 59.33 -74.48 51.49
N GLY A 378 59.00 -75.37 52.43
CA GLY A 378 58.29 -76.62 52.14
C GLY A 378 56.78 -76.53 51.86
N TRP A 379 56.14 -75.38 52.06
CA TRP A 379 54.70 -75.22 51.82
C TRP A 379 54.43 -74.73 50.40
N GLY A 380 53.26 -75.10 49.86
CA GLY A 380 52.84 -74.67 48.54
C GLY A 380 52.50 -73.19 48.44
N THR A 381 52.36 -72.70 47.21
CA THR A 381 51.86 -71.34 46.92
C THR A 381 50.44 -71.40 46.42
N ALA A 382 49.54 -70.67 47.06
CA ALA A 382 48.24 -70.32 46.52
C ALA A 382 48.38 -69.09 45.63
N TRP A 383 47.79 -69.10 44.45
CA TRP A 383 47.90 -68.01 43.50
C TRP A 383 46.56 -67.63 42.91
N ILE A 384 46.47 -66.37 42.50
CA ILE A 384 45.36 -65.80 41.76
C ILE A 384 45.92 -65.03 40.55
N ALA A 385 45.29 -65.20 39.39
CA ALA A 385 45.64 -64.53 38.15
C ALA A 385 44.40 -63.85 37.57
N ILE A 386 44.53 -62.62 37.08
CA ILE A 386 43.45 -61.85 36.46
C ILE A 386 43.88 -61.44 35.06
N GLY A 387 42.99 -61.61 34.09
CA GLY A 387 43.23 -61.33 32.68
C GLY A 387 41.93 -61.29 31.90
N TYR A 388 42.00 -61.30 30.57
CA TYR A 388 40.84 -61.35 29.66
C TYR A 388 41.23 -61.88 28.29
#